data_AF-A0A954G078-F1
#
_entry.id   AF-A0A954G078-F1
#
_cell.length_a   1.000
_cell.length_b   1.000
_cell.length_c   1.000
_cell.angle_alpha   90.00
_cell.angle_beta   90.00
_cell.angle_gamma   90.00
#
_symmetry.space_group_name_H-M   'P 1'
#
loop_
_entity.id
_entity.type
_entity.pdbx_description
1 polymer ?
#
loop_
_entity_poly.entity_id
_entity_poly.type
_entity_poly.pdbx_seq_one_letter_code
_entity_poly.pdbx_strand_id
1 'polypeptide(L)'
;MNYRRISSKILAPIVSLAFFMVSSAQAAEIMTDTSIIDEALSVLEQKNSELAEIQGRINRLANATSSTFEQFKQENDNLEALLVLNAEYRQLVSIQEQNIETLDESIANVEVVTREIPLLIQKMITSIEQFVELDLPFQLETRRNRITFARNAINNPDVSIAEKFRQILVLYQN
;
A
#
# COMPACT_ATOMS: atom_id res chain seq x y z
N MET A 1 16.71 -38.51 -5.67
CA MET A 1 17.72 -39.21 -4.85
C MET A 1 19.08 -38.94 -5.45
N ASN A 2 19.98 -38.27 -4.69
CA ASN A 2 21.44 -38.25 -4.84
C ASN A 2 22.01 -37.77 -6.21
N TYR A 3 23.08 -36.99 -6.31
CA TYR A 3 24.40 -37.27 -5.77
C TYR A 3 25.22 -35.98 -5.68
N ARG A 4 25.51 -35.56 -4.44
CA ARG A 4 26.80 -34.93 -4.10
C ARG A 4 27.90 -35.96 -4.41
N ARG A 5 28.85 -35.65 -5.31
CA ARG A 5 30.24 -36.17 -5.45
C ARG A 5 30.68 -36.25 -6.92
N ILE A 6 31.12 -35.14 -7.51
CA ILE A 6 31.94 -35.18 -8.74
C ILE A 6 33.18 -34.25 -8.60
N SER A 7 33.53 -33.83 -7.37
CA SER A 7 34.63 -32.87 -7.13
C SER A 7 36.01 -33.51 -6.88
N SER A 8 36.30 -34.73 -7.34
CA SER A 8 37.59 -35.38 -6.98
C SER A 8 38.32 -36.11 -8.12
N LYS A 9 37.99 -35.88 -9.40
CA LYS A 9 38.63 -36.61 -10.52
C LYS A 9 39.28 -35.76 -11.61
N ILE A 10 39.43 -34.44 -11.42
CA ILE A 10 40.07 -33.56 -12.42
C ILE A 10 41.49 -33.11 -12.00
N LEU A 11 41.91 -33.34 -10.75
CA LEU A 11 43.20 -32.83 -10.23
C LEU A 11 44.39 -33.80 -10.31
N ALA A 12 44.29 -34.90 -11.07
CA ALA A 12 45.25 -36.01 -10.98
C ALA A 12 46.28 -36.22 -12.13
N PRO A 13 46.32 -35.48 -13.26
CA PRO A 13 47.41 -35.71 -14.24
C PRO A 13 48.55 -34.69 -14.20
N ILE A 14 48.48 -33.60 -13.43
CA ILE A 14 49.47 -32.50 -13.55
C ILE A 14 50.79 -32.77 -12.78
N VAL A 15 50.82 -33.73 -11.85
CA VAL A 15 52.01 -33.97 -10.98
C VAL A 15 52.97 -35.07 -11.51
N SER A 16 52.60 -35.83 -12.55
CA SER A 16 53.44 -36.95 -13.05
C SER A 16 54.46 -36.62 -14.14
N LEU A 17 54.64 -35.34 -14.53
CA LEU A 17 55.63 -34.96 -15.54
C LEU A 17 57.00 -34.54 -14.97
N ALA A 18 57.22 -34.67 -13.66
CA ALA A 18 58.44 -34.20 -12.98
C ALA A 18 59.50 -35.28 -12.67
N PHE A 19 59.38 -36.50 -13.19
CA PHE A 19 60.34 -37.57 -12.84
C PHE A 19 60.58 -38.55 -13.98
N PHE A 20 61.57 -38.28 -14.84
CA PHE A 20 62.32 -39.15 -15.79
C PHE A 20 62.96 -38.16 -16.80
N MET A 21 64.27 -37.95 -16.99
CA MET A 21 65.49 -38.65 -16.66
C MET A 21 66.64 -37.63 -16.54
N VAL A 22 67.44 -37.73 -15.49
CA VAL A 22 68.87 -37.42 -15.52
C VAL A 22 69.57 -38.74 -15.79
N SER A 23 70.14 -38.97 -16.98
CA SER A 23 71.29 -39.87 -17.16
C SER A 23 71.93 -39.77 -18.56
N SER A 24 73.26 -39.67 -18.53
CA SER A 24 74.27 -39.79 -19.60
C SER A 24 74.35 -38.72 -20.69
N ALA A 25 75.49 -38.02 -20.64
CA ALA A 25 76.04 -37.13 -21.65
C ALA A 25 76.16 -37.78 -23.04
N GLN A 26 75.55 -37.11 -24.01
CA GLN A 26 76.12 -36.86 -25.32
C GLN A 26 75.65 -35.46 -25.71
N ALA A 27 76.59 -34.53 -25.79
CA ALA A 27 76.37 -33.20 -26.32
C ALA A 27 76.06 -33.33 -27.82
N ALA A 28 74.78 -33.41 -28.15
CA ALA A 28 74.29 -32.86 -29.39
C ALA A 28 73.81 -31.45 -29.02
N GLU A 29 74.61 -30.43 -29.34
CA GLU A 29 74.09 -29.07 -29.47
C GLU A 29 73.02 -29.10 -30.56
N ILE A 30 71.77 -29.32 -30.17
CA ILE A 30 70.66 -28.79 -30.94
C ILE A 30 70.79 -27.29 -30.74
N MET A 31 71.46 -26.61 -31.68
CA MET A 31 71.30 -25.17 -31.86
C MET A 31 69.82 -24.96 -32.21
N THR A 32 69.00 -24.91 -31.17
CA THR A 32 67.60 -24.49 -31.27
C THR A 32 67.69 -23.00 -31.46
N ASP A 33 67.17 -22.49 -32.57
CA ASP A 33 67.11 -21.05 -32.83
C ASP A 33 66.19 -20.41 -31.79
N THR A 34 66.76 -20.00 -30.65
CA THR A 34 66.04 -19.44 -29.52
C THR A 34 65.31 -18.16 -29.91
N SER A 35 65.71 -17.51 -31.01
CA SER A 35 65.07 -16.27 -31.49
C SER A 35 63.59 -16.47 -31.86
N ILE A 36 63.22 -17.64 -32.39
CA ILE A 36 61.82 -17.94 -32.76
C ILE A 36 60.97 -18.18 -31.51
N ILE A 37 61.54 -18.82 -30.49
CA ILE A 37 60.88 -19.04 -29.20
C ILE A 37 60.71 -17.69 -28.47
N ASP A 38 61.74 -16.85 -28.49
CA ASP A 38 61.71 -15.52 -27.85
C ASP A 38 60.72 -14.58 -28.56
N GLU A 39 60.65 -14.61 -29.89
CA GLU A 39 59.65 -13.86 -30.67
C GLU A 39 58.23 -14.36 -30.36
N ALA A 40 58.01 -15.67 -30.32
CA ALA A 40 56.72 -16.26 -29.95
C ALA A 40 56.32 -15.89 -28.51
N LEU A 41 57.27 -15.89 -27.56
CA LEU A 41 57.04 -15.48 -26.17
C LEU A 41 56.67 -14.00 -26.08
N SER A 42 57.34 -13.12 -26.83
CA SER A 42 57.03 -11.69 -26.89
C SER A 42 55.63 -11.42 -27.45
N VAL A 43 55.25 -12.10 -28.54
CA VAL A 43 53.91 -12.00 -29.13
C VAL A 43 52.85 -12.50 -28.15
N LEU A 44 53.11 -13.59 -27.42
CA LEU A 44 52.20 -14.11 -26.40
C LEU A 44 52.03 -13.13 -25.24
N GLU A 45 53.10 -12.49 -24.78
CA GLU A 45 53.04 -11.48 -23.71
C GLU A 45 52.20 -10.27 -24.13
N GLN A 46 52.44 -9.75 -25.34
CA GLN A 46 51.65 -8.65 -25.89
C GLN A 46 50.17 -9.03 -26.01
N LYS A 47 49.87 -10.21 -26.56
CA LYS A 47 48.49 -10.68 -26.72
C LYS A 47 47.82 -10.91 -25.37
N ASN A 48 48.53 -11.41 -24.37
CA ASN A 48 48.00 -11.59 -23.03
C ASN A 48 47.67 -10.23 -22.38
N SER A 49 48.49 -9.21 -22.60
CA SER A 49 48.23 -7.83 -22.15
C SER A 49 47.00 -7.23 -22.83
N GLU A 50 46.89 -7.36 -24.16
CA GLU A 50 45.72 -6.92 -24.93
C GLU A 50 44.43 -7.65 -24.49
N LEU A 51 44.50 -8.96 -24.28
CA LEU A 51 43.37 -9.76 -23.78
C LEU A 51 42.94 -9.34 -22.37
N ALA A 52 43.89 -9.02 -21.50
CA ALA A 52 43.59 -8.51 -20.17
C ALA A 52 42.84 -7.17 -20.22
N GLU A 53 43.22 -6.26 -21.13
CA GLU A 53 42.52 -4.98 -21.34
C GLU A 53 41.08 -5.20 -21.84
N ILE A 54 40.92 -6.07 -22.85
CA ILE A 54 39.61 -6.43 -23.39
C ILE A 54 38.73 -7.05 -22.31
N GLN A 55 39.28 -7.96 -21.50
CA GLN A 55 38.54 -8.55 -20.38
C GLN A 55 38.14 -7.49 -19.35
N GLY A 56 39.00 -6.50 -19.09
CA GLY A 56 38.66 -5.34 -18.25
C GLY A 56 37.51 -4.50 -18.82
N ARG A 57 37.44 -4.35 -20.15
CA ARG A 57 36.30 -3.68 -20.82
C ARG A 57 35.02 -4.50 -20.73
N ILE A 58 35.10 -5.81 -20.97
CA ILE A 58 33.95 -6.75 -20.84
C ILE A 58 33.41 -6.70 -19.42
N ASN A 59 34.28 -6.79 -18.40
CA ASN A 59 33.85 -6.74 -17.00
C ASN A 59 33.16 -5.42 -16.66
N ARG A 60 33.69 -4.28 -17.13
CA ARG A 60 33.05 -2.98 -16.94
C ARG A 60 31.67 -2.90 -17.60
N LEU A 61 31.54 -3.38 -18.84
CA LEU A 61 30.26 -3.38 -19.55
C LEU A 61 29.25 -4.29 -18.85
N ALA A 62 29.67 -5.51 -18.46
CA ALA A 62 28.82 -6.44 -17.72
C ALA A 62 28.32 -5.83 -16.40
N ASN A 63 29.20 -5.18 -15.64
CA ASN A 63 28.81 -4.49 -14.41
C ASN A 63 27.83 -3.34 -14.66
N ALA A 64 28.05 -2.55 -15.72
CA ALA A 64 27.15 -1.46 -16.08
C ALA A 64 25.77 -1.98 -16.48
N THR A 65 25.71 -3.02 -17.32
CA THR A 65 24.46 -3.66 -17.72
C THR A 65 23.69 -4.21 -16.52
N SER A 66 24.35 -4.94 -15.62
CA SER A 66 23.71 -5.44 -14.40
C SER A 66 23.18 -4.31 -13.52
N SER A 67 23.96 -3.25 -13.32
CA SER A 67 23.55 -2.08 -12.53
C SER A 67 22.32 -1.39 -13.13
N THR A 68 22.32 -1.13 -14.45
CA THR A 68 21.18 -0.51 -15.13
C THR A 68 19.94 -1.40 -15.10
N PHE A 69 20.11 -2.73 -15.22
CA PHE A 69 19.00 -3.66 -15.14
C PHE A 69 18.36 -3.68 -13.74
N GLU A 70 19.16 -3.68 -12.68
CA GLU A 70 18.64 -3.59 -11.30
C GLU A 70 17.91 -2.26 -11.06
N GLN A 71 18.44 -1.13 -11.55
CA GLN A 71 17.76 0.16 -11.47
C GLN A 71 16.42 0.14 -12.22
N PHE A 72 16.40 -0.38 -13.44
CA PHE A 72 15.16 -0.52 -14.21
C PHE A 72 14.13 -1.36 -13.47
N LYS A 73 14.56 -2.49 -12.88
CA LYS A 73 13.66 -3.36 -12.10
C LYS A 73 13.09 -2.62 -10.90
N GLN A 74 13.92 -1.92 -10.13
CA GLN A 74 13.47 -1.13 -8.99
C GLN A 74 12.46 -0.06 -9.40
N GLU A 75 12.72 0.67 -10.49
CA GLU A 75 11.78 1.69 -10.98
C GLU A 75 10.50 1.10 -11.55
N ASN A 76 10.56 -0.07 -12.16
CA ASN A 76 9.38 -0.80 -12.61
C ASN A 76 8.50 -1.25 -11.44
N ASP A 77 9.12 -1.75 -10.36
CA ASP A 77 8.39 -2.13 -9.13
C ASP A 77 7.74 -0.89 -8.48
N ASN A 78 8.45 0.25 -8.46
CA ASN A 78 7.89 1.53 -8.01
C ASN A 78 6.70 1.96 -8.87
N LEU A 79 6.81 1.83 -10.20
CA LEU A 79 5.73 2.17 -11.13
C LEU A 79 4.50 1.29 -10.88
N GLU A 80 4.66 -0.01 -10.68
CA GLU A 80 3.56 -0.93 -10.37
C GLU A 80 2.85 -0.51 -9.08
N ALA A 81 3.61 -0.21 -8.03
CA ALA A 81 3.06 0.29 -6.77
C ALA A 81 2.25 1.60 -6.95
N LEU A 82 2.78 2.54 -7.73
CA LEU A 82 2.08 3.80 -8.03
C LEU A 82 0.81 3.60 -8.85
N LEU A 83 0.78 2.65 -9.78
CA LEU A 83 -0.41 2.33 -10.56
C LEU A 83 -1.52 1.75 -9.69
N VAL A 84 -1.19 0.84 -8.77
CA VAL A 84 -2.14 0.29 -7.79
C VAL A 84 -2.69 1.42 -6.90
N LEU A 85 -1.80 2.26 -6.35
CA LEU A 85 -2.22 3.38 -5.51
C LEU A 85 -3.12 4.38 -6.27
N ASN A 86 -2.83 4.64 -7.54
CA ASN A 86 -3.68 5.50 -8.37
C ASN A 86 -5.08 4.89 -8.58
N ALA A 87 -5.17 3.58 -8.80
CA ALA A 87 -6.44 2.87 -8.92
C ALA A 87 -7.26 2.96 -7.62
N GLU A 88 -6.62 2.80 -6.46
CA GLU A 88 -7.26 2.98 -5.16
C GLU A 88 -7.79 4.40 -4.96
N TYR A 89 -6.99 5.42 -5.32
CA TYR A 89 -7.44 6.81 -5.22
C TYR A 89 -8.63 7.12 -6.15
N ARG A 90 -8.67 6.54 -7.35
CA ARG A 90 -9.83 6.69 -8.24
C ARG A 90 -11.09 6.10 -7.63
N GLN A 91 -10.99 4.93 -7.01
CA GLN A 91 -12.11 4.32 -6.31
C GLN A 91 -12.57 5.19 -5.12
N LEU A 92 -11.62 5.73 -4.36
CA LEU A 92 -11.92 6.60 -3.22
C LEU A 92 -12.58 7.92 -3.66
N VAL A 93 -12.16 8.51 -4.78
CA VAL A 93 -12.81 9.70 -5.36
C VAL A 93 -14.26 9.38 -5.74
N SER A 94 -14.50 8.27 -6.43
CA SER A 94 -15.86 7.87 -6.81
C SER A 94 -16.78 7.66 -5.60
N ILE A 95 -16.29 7.04 -4.52
CA ILE A 95 -17.04 6.89 -3.28
C ILE A 95 -17.33 8.24 -2.63
N GLN A 96 -16.35 9.16 -2.61
CA GLN A 96 -16.55 10.49 -2.05
C GLN A 96 -17.57 11.31 -2.85
N GLU A 97 -17.56 11.22 -4.18
CA GLU A 97 -18.57 11.87 -5.04
C GLU A 97 -19.97 11.38 -4.70
N GLN A 98 -20.16 10.05 -4.56
CA GLN A 98 -21.44 9.48 -4.15
C GLN A 98 -21.87 9.92 -2.74
N ASN A 99 -20.91 10.04 -1.81
CA ASN A 99 -21.19 10.53 -0.47
C ASN A 99 -21.61 12.01 -0.48
N ILE A 100 -21.02 12.83 -1.35
CA ILE A 100 -21.42 14.24 -1.52
C ILE A 100 -22.87 14.31 -2.00
N GLU A 101 -23.24 13.54 -3.03
CA GLU A 101 -24.63 13.49 -3.52
C GLU A 101 -25.61 13.09 -2.41
N THR A 102 -25.27 12.06 -1.63
CA THR A 102 -26.10 11.59 -0.51
C THR A 102 -26.24 12.66 0.60
N LEU A 103 -25.16 13.40 0.86
CA LEU A 103 -25.17 14.49 1.84
C LEU A 103 -25.99 15.68 1.33
N ASP A 104 -25.89 16.03 0.06
CA ASP A 104 -26.68 17.09 -0.56
C ASP A 104 -28.18 16.78 -0.50
N GLU A 105 -28.57 15.53 -0.79
CA GLU A 105 -29.94 15.06 -0.59
C GLU A 105 -30.38 15.16 0.87
N SER A 106 -29.50 14.76 1.81
CA SER A 106 -29.79 14.85 3.24
C SER A 106 -29.98 16.31 3.69
N ILE A 107 -29.17 17.24 3.18
CA ILE A 107 -29.26 18.66 3.46
C ILE A 107 -30.57 19.24 2.90
N ALA A 108 -30.95 18.87 1.68
CA ALA A 108 -32.23 19.29 1.11
C ALA A 108 -33.42 18.80 1.96
N ASN A 109 -33.36 17.58 2.47
CA ASN A 109 -34.38 17.02 3.35
C ASN A 109 -34.42 17.69 4.74
N VAL A 110 -33.28 18.20 5.24
CA VAL A 110 -33.23 18.94 6.52
C VAL A 110 -34.12 20.20 6.48
N GLU A 111 -34.31 20.86 5.33
CA GLU A 111 -35.24 22.00 5.22
C GLU A 111 -36.68 21.60 5.59
N VAL A 112 -37.13 20.44 5.09
CA VAL A 112 -38.45 19.87 5.39
C VAL A 112 -38.55 19.54 6.88
N VAL A 113 -37.57 18.81 7.41
CA VAL A 113 -37.52 18.40 8.82
C VAL A 113 -37.53 19.61 9.77
N THR A 114 -36.76 20.65 9.44
CA THR A 114 -36.62 21.86 10.27
C THR A 114 -37.92 22.66 10.36
N ARG A 115 -38.76 22.64 9.31
CA ARG A 115 -40.06 23.31 9.33
C ARG A 115 -41.18 22.44 9.90
N GLU A 116 -41.19 21.16 9.54
CA GLU A 116 -42.33 20.27 9.83
C GLU A 116 -42.32 19.71 11.24
N ILE A 117 -41.15 19.36 11.80
CA ILE A 117 -41.09 18.75 13.14
C ILE A 117 -41.58 19.72 14.23
N PRO A 118 -41.18 21.01 14.27
CA PRO A 118 -41.72 21.95 15.25
C PRO A 118 -43.24 22.10 15.14
N LEU A 119 -43.79 22.12 13.92
CA LEU A 119 -45.24 22.16 13.68
C LEU A 119 -45.93 20.91 14.23
N LEU A 120 -45.35 19.73 14.00
CA LEU A 120 -45.87 18.47 14.51
C LEU A 120 -45.84 18.44 16.05
N ILE A 121 -44.72 18.83 16.67
CA ILE A 121 -44.58 18.92 18.13
C ILE A 121 -45.68 19.82 18.72
N GLN A 122 -45.94 20.98 18.09
CA GLN A 122 -47.00 21.90 18.54
C GLN A 122 -48.40 21.28 18.40
N LYS A 123 -48.69 20.59 17.29
CA LYS A 123 -49.97 19.87 17.11
C LYS A 123 -50.14 18.77 18.17
N MET A 124 -49.08 18.04 18.47
CA MET A 124 -49.10 16.93 19.42
C MET A 124 -49.40 17.40 20.85
N ILE A 125 -48.77 18.48 21.34
CA ILE A 125 -49.06 19.01 22.68
C ILE A 125 -50.49 19.57 22.79
N THR A 126 -50.97 20.28 21.76
CA THR A 126 -52.35 20.79 21.74
C THR A 126 -53.37 19.66 21.70
N SER A 127 -53.09 18.57 20.98
CA SER A 127 -53.94 17.38 21.01
C SER A 127 -54.00 16.75 22.41
N ILE A 128 -52.89 16.72 23.16
CA ILE A 128 -52.89 16.22 24.54
C ILE A 128 -53.68 17.15 25.46
N GLU A 129 -53.53 18.46 25.32
CA GLU A 129 -54.31 19.44 26.10
C GLU A 129 -55.81 19.21 25.92
N GLN A 130 -56.26 19.10 24.66
CA GLN A 130 -57.65 18.81 24.35
C GLN A 130 -58.09 17.44 24.89
N PHE A 131 -57.24 16.43 24.79
CA PHE A 131 -57.51 15.11 25.35
C PHE A 131 -57.73 15.19 26.87
N VAL A 132 -56.86 15.87 27.61
CA VAL A 132 -56.99 16.01 29.07
C VAL A 132 -58.21 16.83 29.48
N GLU A 133 -58.65 17.80 28.67
CA GLU A 133 -59.87 18.57 28.92
C GLU A 133 -61.16 17.77 28.68
N LEU A 134 -61.16 16.85 27.72
CA LEU A 134 -62.32 16.05 27.35
C LEU A 134 -62.42 14.71 28.10
N ASP A 135 -61.30 14.24 28.67
CA ASP A 135 -61.20 13.00 29.42
C ASP A 135 -61.74 13.15 30.86
N LEU A 136 -61.95 12.02 31.54
CA LEU A 136 -62.43 12.00 32.92
C LEU A 136 -61.45 12.75 33.86
N PRO A 137 -61.95 13.47 34.89
CA PRO A 137 -61.13 14.31 35.75
C PRO A 137 -60.26 13.45 36.69
N PHE A 138 -59.14 12.96 36.17
CA PHE A 138 -58.14 12.19 36.92
C PHE A 138 -56.82 12.94 36.99
N GLN A 139 -56.35 13.21 38.22
CA GLN A 139 -55.08 13.89 38.51
C GLN A 139 -54.84 15.15 37.64
N LEU A 140 -55.91 15.93 37.40
CA LEU A 140 -55.90 17.04 36.44
C LEU A 140 -54.77 18.05 36.71
N GLU A 141 -54.55 18.42 37.97
CA GLU A 141 -53.48 19.34 38.35
C GLU A 141 -52.09 18.79 38.00
N THR A 142 -51.83 17.50 38.27
CA THR A 142 -50.57 16.84 37.91
C THR A 142 -50.39 16.76 36.39
N ARG A 143 -51.45 16.41 35.64
CA ARG A 143 -51.41 16.33 34.17
C ARG A 143 -51.18 17.70 33.54
N ARG A 144 -51.89 18.74 34.01
CA ARG A 144 -51.72 20.14 33.58
C ARG A 144 -50.32 20.65 33.86
N ASN A 145 -49.77 20.38 35.05
CA ASN A 145 -48.40 20.78 35.39
C ASN A 145 -47.36 20.13 34.46
N ARG A 146 -47.54 18.85 34.09
CA ARG A 146 -46.65 18.15 33.14
C ARG A 146 -46.75 18.73 31.73
N ILE A 147 -47.96 19.08 31.27
CA ILE A 147 -48.20 19.75 29.98
C ILE A 147 -47.52 21.12 29.98
N THR A 148 -47.70 21.93 31.01
CA THR A 148 -47.06 23.26 31.14
C THR A 148 -45.54 23.15 31.12
N PHE A 149 -44.96 22.18 31.83
CA PHE A 149 -43.52 21.91 31.80
C PHE A 149 -43.03 21.56 30.40
N ALA A 150 -43.76 20.68 29.70
CA ALA A 150 -43.44 20.31 28.31
C ALA A 150 -43.53 21.52 27.36
N ARG A 151 -44.56 22.36 27.51
CA ARG A 151 -44.75 23.55 26.69
C ARG A 151 -43.63 24.57 26.90
N ASN A 152 -43.18 24.76 28.14
CA ASN A 152 -42.03 25.60 28.44
C ASN A 152 -40.74 25.07 27.78
N ALA A 153 -40.52 23.76 27.80
CA ALA A 153 -39.37 23.14 27.13
C ALA A 153 -39.43 23.28 25.59
N ILE A 154 -40.62 23.16 24.99
CA ILE A 154 -40.83 23.31 23.53
C ILE A 154 -40.59 24.75 23.08
N ASN A 155 -41.04 25.72 23.87
CA ASN A 155 -40.88 27.14 23.58
C ASN A 155 -39.47 27.66 23.90
N ASN A 156 -38.66 26.90 24.63
CA ASN A 156 -37.28 27.28 24.94
C ASN A 156 -36.40 27.12 23.67
N PRO A 157 -35.75 28.19 23.18
CA PRO A 157 -34.85 28.12 22.03
C PRO A 157 -33.57 27.33 22.29
N ASP A 158 -33.12 27.21 23.55
CA ASP A 158 -31.88 26.53 23.93
C ASP A 158 -32.03 24.99 23.97
N VAL A 159 -33.25 24.47 23.83
CA VAL A 159 -33.55 23.04 23.84
C VAL A 159 -33.54 22.50 22.40
N SER A 160 -32.83 21.39 22.18
CA SER A 160 -32.76 20.75 20.86
C SER A 160 -34.11 20.18 20.42
N ILE A 161 -34.35 20.11 19.11
CA ILE A 161 -35.60 19.56 18.54
C ILE A 161 -35.84 18.11 19.02
N ALA A 162 -34.77 17.31 19.12
CA ALA A 162 -34.84 15.93 19.62
C ALA A 162 -35.34 15.86 21.07
N GLU A 163 -34.90 16.79 21.93
CA GLU A 163 -35.33 16.84 23.32
C GLU A 163 -36.79 17.32 23.46
N LYS A 164 -37.20 18.29 22.64
CA LYS A 164 -38.60 18.72 22.54
C LYS A 164 -39.52 17.56 22.15
N PHE A 165 -39.10 16.76 21.17
CA PHE A 165 -39.85 15.57 20.73
C PHE A 165 -39.92 14.50 21.83
N ARG A 166 -38.81 14.22 22.52
CA ARG A 166 -38.78 13.28 23.65
C ARG A 166 -39.80 13.68 24.73
N GLN A 167 -39.84 14.96 25.09
CA GLN A 167 -40.74 15.46 26.12
C GLN A 167 -42.22 15.28 25.76
N ILE A 168 -42.57 15.41 24.47
CA ILE A 168 -43.91 15.09 23.99
C ILE A 168 -44.22 13.60 24.14
N LEU A 169 -43.32 12.72 23.73
CA LEU A 169 -43.54 11.27 23.82
C LEU A 169 -43.77 10.80 25.26
N VAL A 170 -43.06 11.40 26.22
CA VAL A 170 -43.25 11.13 27.66
C VAL A 170 -44.66 11.52 28.14
N LEU A 171 -45.33 12.47 27.47
CA LEU A 171 -46.74 12.79 27.76
C LEU A 171 -47.72 11.81 27.13
N TYR A 172 -47.36 11.12 26.04
CA TYR A 172 -48.21 10.10 25.40
C TYR A 172 -48.12 8.73 26.09
N GLN A 173 -47.01 8.43 26.77
CA GLN A 173 -46.77 7.12 27.40
C GLN A 173 -47.44 6.95 28.77
N ASN A 174 -47.97 8.03 29.37
CA ASN A 174 -48.50 8.07 30.73
C ASN A 174 -49.86 8.78 30.78
#